data_AF-A0AAU0RNV5-F1
#
_entry.id   AF-A0AAU0RNV5-F1
#
_cell.length_a   1.000
_cell.length_b   1.000
_cell.length_c   1.000
_cell.angle_alpha   90.00
_cell.angle_beta   90.00
_cell.angle_gamma   90.00
#
_symmetry.space_group_name_H-M   'P 1'
#
loop_
_entity.id
_entity.type
_entity.pdbx_description
1 polymer ?
#
loop_
_entity_poly.entity_id
_entity_poly.type
_entity_poly.pdbx_seq_one_letter_code
_entity_poly.pdbx_strand_id
1 'polypeptide(L)' 'MSKSKDVVVALSKKHPETGEPAQAGHTFVIGTLGNKKGFYEIETEKLNKFKDADLQQELYKLLHPQTHH' A
#
# COMPACT_ATOMS: atom_id res chain seq x y z
N MET A 1 14.72 -14.56 4.23
CA MET A 1 14.53 -13.29 3.51
C MET A 1 13.03 -13.00 3.47
N SER A 2 12.56 -11.92 4.09
CA SER A 2 11.13 -11.63 4.21
C SER A 2 10.53 -11.27 2.84
N LYS A 3 9.53 -12.03 2.38
CA LYS A 3 8.83 -11.81 1.09
C LYS A 3 8.13 -10.45 0.97
N SER A 4 8.00 -9.72 2.09
CA SER A 4 7.50 -8.34 2.11
C SER A 4 8.46 -7.34 1.46
N LYS A 5 9.77 -7.65 1.37
CA LYS A 5 10.75 -6.79 0.67
C LYS A 5 10.53 -6.74 -0.85
N ASP A 6 9.88 -7.75 -1.41
CA ASP A 6 9.52 -7.80 -2.82
C ASP A 6 8.32 -6.90 -3.16
N VAL A 7 7.65 -6.33 -2.14
CA VAL A 7 6.56 -5.37 -2.34
C VAL A 7 7.13 -4.01 -2.73
N VAL A 8 6.79 -3.57 -3.94
CA VAL A 8 7.07 -2.21 -4.40
C VAL A 8 5.98 -1.29 -3.86
N VAL A 9 6.38 -0.28 -3.08
CA VAL A 9 5.49 0.74 -2.53
C VAL A 9 5.57 2.01 -3.36
N ALA A 10 4.43 2.55 -3.76
CA ALA A 10 4.30 3.84 -4.41
C ALA A 10 3.25 4.68 -3.69
N LEU A 11 3.52 5.97 -3.53
CA LEU A 11 2.61 6.91 -2.88
C LEU A 11 1.97 7.82 -3.94
N SER A 12 0.66 7.97 -3.87
CA SER A 12 -0.09 8.81 -4.82
C SER A 12 -1.15 9.63 -4.09
N LYS A 13 -1.31 10.90 -4.49
CA LYS A 13 -2.44 11.75 -4.05
C LYS A 13 -3.68 11.57 -4.94
N LYS A 14 -3.64 10.58 -5.84
CA LYS A 14 -4.74 10.21 -6.73
C LYS A 14 -5.00 8.72 -6.65
N HIS A 15 -6.27 8.34 -6.72
CA HIS A 15 -6.73 6.97 -6.72
C HIS A 15 -6.13 6.24 -7.93
N PRO A 16 -5.48 5.07 -7.73
CA PRO A 16 -4.74 4.39 -8.80
C PRO A 16 -5.63 3.82 -9.92
N GLU A 17 -6.91 3.62 -9.66
CA GLU A 17 -7.88 3.09 -10.65
C GLU A 17 -8.79 4.19 -11.23
N THR A 18 -9.49 4.95 -10.39
CA THR A 18 -10.42 5.99 -10.86
C THR A 18 -9.74 7.31 -11.23
N GLY A 19 -8.50 7.55 -10.79
CA GLY A 19 -7.78 8.79 -11.01
C GLY A 19 -8.28 9.97 -10.16
N GLU A 20 -9.28 9.74 -9.30
CA GLU A 20 -9.85 10.75 -8.42
C GLU A 20 -8.83 11.22 -7.37
N PRO A 21 -8.88 12.48 -6.93
CA PRO A 21 -8.01 12.95 -5.86
C PRO A 21 -8.29 12.21 -4.55
N ALA A 22 -7.24 11.94 -3.77
CA ALA A 22 -7.37 11.43 -2.42
C ALA A 22 -8.17 12.42 -1.55
N GLN A 23 -8.81 11.91 -0.50
CA GLN A 23 -9.47 12.76 0.47
C GLN A 23 -8.47 13.79 1.04
N ALA A 24 -8.94 14.98 1.42
CA ALA A 24 -8.08 16.02 1.97
C ALA A 24 -7.30 15.49 3.19
N GLY A 25 -5.97 15.59 3.13
CA GLY A 25 -5.09 15.04 4.16
C GLY A 25 -4.81 13.55 4.04
N HIS A 26 -5.32 12.85 3.03
CA HIS A 26 -5.05 11.42 2.78
C HIS A 26 -4.04 11.22 1.63
N THR A 27 -3.43 10.04 1.60
CA THR A 27 -2.52 9.57 0.56
C THR A 27 -2.85 8.11 0.26
N PHE A 28 -2.86 7.75 -1.02
CA PHE A 28 -2.97 6.36 -1.44
C PHE A 28 -1.60 5.69 -1.41
N VAL A 29 -1.53 4.57 -0.69
CA VAL A 29 -0.38 3.68 -0.67
C VAL A 29 -0.68 2.54 -1.63
N ILE A 30 0.10 2.44 -2.69
CA ILE A 30 -0.07 1.47 -3.77
C ILE A 30 1.05 0.45 -3.63
N GLY A 31 0.68 -0.82 -3.51
CA GLY A 31 1.60 -1.95 -3.43
C GLY A 31 1.50 -2.83 -4.67
N THR A 32 2.66 -3.28 -5.16
CA THR A 32 2.74 -4.30 -6.20
C THR A 32 3.64 -5.44 -5.73
N LEU A 33 3.15 -6.67 -5.83
CA LEU A 33 3.87 -7.91 -5.49
C LEU A 33 3.74 -8.89 -6.66
N GLY A 34 4.77 -8.94 -7.51
CA GLY A 34 4.73 -9.72 -8.75
C GLY A 34 3.58 -9.27 -9.66
N ASN A 35 2.64 -10.18 -9.96
CA ASN A 35 1.45 -9.89 -10.76
C ASN A 35 0.27 -9.33 -9.96
N LYS A 36 0.39 -9.21 -8.63
CA LYS A 36 -0.68 -8.69 -7.79
C LYS A 36 -0.45 -7.21 -7.50
N LYS A 37 -1.50 -6.42 -7.65
CA LYS A 37 -1.52 -4.99 -7.30
C LYS A 37 -2.67 -4.75 -6.34
N GLY A 38 -2.47 -3.81 -5.42
CA GLY A 38 -3.41 -3.47 -4.38
C GLY A 38 -3.06 -2.11 -3.83
N PHE A 39 -4.01 -1.45 -3.21
CA PHE A 39 -3.82 -0.13 -2.66
C PHE A 39 -4.76 0.09 -1.49
N TYR A 40 -4.41 1.03 -0.62
CA TYR A 40 -5.28 1.51 0.43
C TYR A 40 -5.07 3.01 0.62
N GLU A 41 -6.08 3.65 1.19
CA GLU A 41 -6.00 5.05 1.57
C GLU A 41 -5.59 5.17 3.04
N ILE A 42 -4.68 6.08 3.34
CA ILE A 42 -4.25 6.38 4.71
C ILE A 42 -4.11 7.89 4.87
N GLU A 43 -4.42 8.39 6.07
CA GLU A 43 -4.10 9.77 6.44
C GLU A 43 -2.60 10.05 6.31
N THR A 44 -2.25 11.17 5.69
CA THR A 44 -0.87 11.61 5.46
C THR A 44 -0.13 11.82 6.79
N GLU A 45 -0.83 12.30 7.82
CA GLU A 45 -0.26 12.42 9.18
C GLU A 45 0.09 11.06 9.79
N LYS A 46 -0.73 10.03 9.52
CA LYS A 46 -0.40 8.65 9.90
C LYS A 46 0.75 8.14 9.05
N LEU A 47 0.71 8.31 7.73
CA LEU A 47 1.77 7.88 6.80
C LEU A 47 3.15 8.38 7.23
N ASN A 48 3.28 9.64 7.66
CA ASN A 48 4.52 10.21 8.16
C ASN A 48 5.08 9.51 9.42
N LYS A 49 4.24 8.78 10.17
CA LYS A 49 4.63 7.98 11.33
C LYS A 49 4.98 6.53 10.96
N PHE A 50 4.58 6.06 9.78
CA PHE A 50 4.90 4.72 9.29
C PHE A 50 6.31 4.70 8.70
N LYS A 51 7.01 3.58 8.89
CA LYS A 51 8.25 3.30 8.13
C LYS A 51 7.89 2.53 6.87
N ASP A 52 8.77 2.57 5.87
CA ASP A 52 8.60 1.80 4.63
C ASP A 52 8.34 0.30 4.90
N ALA A 53 9.01 -0.26 5.91
CA ALA A 53 8.83 -1.65 6.31
C ALA A 53 7.40 -1.96 6.80
N ASP A 54 6.77 -1.03 7.53
CA ASP A 54 5.39 -1.17 7.98
C ASP A 54 4.42 -1.10 6.78
N LEU A 55 4.63 -0.16 5.86
CA LEU A 55 3.83 -0.04 4.63
C LEU A 55 3.94 -1.29 3.75
N GLN A 56 5.16 -1.80 3.55
CA GLN A 56 5.42 -3.04 2.83
C GLN A 56 4.72 -4.23 3.46
N GLN A 57 4.70 -4.31 4.80
CA GLN A 57 4.06 -5.41 5.52
C GLN A 57 2.53 -5.36 5.38
N GLU A 58 1.91 -4.18 5.51
CA GLU A 58 0.47 -4.03 5.34
C GLU A 58 0.03 -4.33 3.90
N LEU A 59 0.77 -3.81 2.91
CA LEU A 59 0.55 -4.16 1.51
C LEU A 59 0.76 -5.66 1.24
N TYR A 60 1.78 -6.27 1.85
CA TYR A 60 2.01 -7.70 1.70
C TYR A 60 0.83 -8.52 2.21
N LYS A 61 0.21 -8.16 3.34
CA LYS A 61 -1.00 -8.83 3.85
C LYS A 61 -2.18 -8.66 2.89
N LEU A 62 -2.35 -7.48 2.29
CA LEU A 62 -3.42 -7.19 1.35
C LEU A 62 -3.24 -7.93 0.02
N LEU A 63 -2.01 -8.01 -0.49
CA LEU A 63 -1.65 -8.66 -1.75
C LEU A 63 -1.52 -10.18 -1.63
N HIS A 64 -1.11 -10.64 -0.45
CA HIS A 64 -0.96 -12.05 -0.11
C HIS A 64 -1.83 -12.39 1.10
N PRO A 65 -3.17 -12.33 0.95
CA PRO A 65 -4.05 -12.89 1.96
C PRO A 65 -3.67 -14.36 2.04
N GLN A 66 -3.13 -14.79 3.19
CA GLN A 66 -2.93 -16.21 3.45
C GLN A 66 -4.32 -16.82 3.51
N THR A 67 -4.82 -17.29 2.38
CA THR A 67 -5.91 -18.26 2.35
C THR A 67 -5.31 -19.49 3.03
N HIS A 68 -5.53 -19.60 4.34
CA HIS A 68 -5.37 -20.86 5.05
C HIS A 68 -6.30 -21.85 4.33
N HIS A 69 -5.73 -22.65 3.44
CA HIS A 69 -6.37 -23.83 2.85
C HIS A 69 -6.55 -24.89 3.92
#